data_AF-A0A4Y3JRC5-F1
#
_entry.id   AF-A0A4Y3JRC5-F1
#
_cell.length_a   1.000
_cell.length_b   1.000
_cell.length_c   1.000
_cell.angle_alpha   90.00
_cell.angle_beta   90.00
_cell.angle_gamma   90.00
#
_symmetry.space_group_name_H-M   'P 1'
#
loop_
_entity.id
_entity.type
_entity.pdbx_description
1 polymer ?
#
loop_
_entity_poly.entity_id
_entity_poly.type
_entity_poly.pdbx_seq_one_letter_code
_entity_poly.pdbx_strand_id
1 'polypeptide(L)'
;MGILVFDFGGSAVKYGCWDSKDVKGKGQFTTPESWEEMKAQLLQVYKDMSLSFEIEGIGISSPGVVNNEKQVIEGISAIPYIHGFNIFRDLETLFQLPVTIENDANCAGMAEFYEGAARDYQDVAFVVVGTGIGGAMFTKGQINKGAHLYGGEFGLMFLEGDQTFSKLGTAVQMAWRYCERKGVDKNTYTGKDVFELAETGDEIAKEEVESFYTYLAKGLFSIQFSFDPEVIVLGGGVSAKDGLIDEIQSRMKKLTDQFDLHDFEPQILLCEYRNDANLVGAAANYIAIGQGENEEL
;
A
#
# COMPACT_ATOMS: atom_id res chain seq x y z
N MET A 1 -8.21 -23.54 10.85
CA MET A 1 -6.77 -23.25 10.86
C MET A 1 -6.58 -21.79 10.49
N GLY A 2 -5.58 -21.12 11.06
CA GLY A 2 -5.31 -19.70 10.87
C GLY A 2 -3.94 -19.45 10.28
N ILE A 3 -3.74 -18.25 9.73
CA ILE A 3 -2.48 -17.82 9.14
C ILE A 3 -1.83 -16.84 10.10
N LEU A 4 -0.59 -17.10 10.54
CA LEU A 4 0.16 -16.13 11.33
C LEU A 4 0.75 -15.09 10.37
N VAL A 5 0.34 -13.84 10.54
CA VAL A 5 0.73 -12.74 9.66
C VAL A 5 1.68 -11.78 10.35
N PHE A 6 2.67 -11.32 9.61
CA PHE A 6 3.63 -10.31 10.04
C PHE A 6 3.69 -9.14 9.06
N ASP A 7 3.93 -7.94 9.58
CA ASP A 7 4.21 -6.73 8.79
C ASP A 7 5.54 -6.14 9.26
N PHE A 8 6.57 -6.25 8.41
CA PHE A 8 7.93 -5.85 8.72
C PHE A 8 8.10 -4.34 8.51
N GLY A 9 7.82 -3.53 9.54
CA GLY A 9 8.13 -2.10 9.50
C GLY A 9 9.59 -1.81 9.87
N GLY A 10 10.11 -0.65 9.44
CA GLY A 10 11.47 -0.22 9.81
C GLY A 10 11.65 0.09 11.31
N SER A 11 10.58 0.46 12.02
CA SER A 11 10.62 0.78 13.46
C SER A 11 10.00 -0.31 14.33
N ALA A 12 8.96 -0.96 13.84
CA ALA A 12 8.30 -2.06 14.54
C ALA A 12 7.82 -3.12 13.54
N VAL A 13 7.86 -4.36 13.98
CA VAL A 13 7.23 -5.50 13.31
C VAL A 13 5.91 -5.77 14.00
N LYS A 14 4.81 -5.69 13.23
CA LYS A 14 3.48 -6.01 13.73
C LYS A 14 3.15 -7.46 13.41
N TYR A 15 2.27 -8.05 14.19
CA TYR A 15 1.80 -9.40 13.95
C TYR A 15 0.35 -9.60 14.40
N GLY A 16 -0.24 -10.69 13.93
CA GLY A 16 -1.52 -11.23 14.40
C GLY A 16 -1.83 -12.55 13.70
N CYS A 17 -2.92 -13.22 14.07
CA CYS A 17 -3.38 -14.42 13.40
C CYS A 17 -4.68 -14.12 12.64
N TRP A 18 -4.67 -14.36 11.34
CA TRP A 18 -5.85 -14.26 10.49
C TRP A 18 -6.73 -15.50 10.68
N ASP A 19 -7.98 -15.29 11.10
CA ASP A 19 -8.96 -16.34 11.41
C ASP A 19 -10.04 -16.52 10.32
N SER A 20 -9.69 -16.24 9.06
CA SER A 20 -10.59 -16.18 7.89
C SER A 20 -11.59 -15.03 7.88
N LYS A 21 -11.55 -14.13 8.86
CA LYS A 21 -12.44 -12.96 8.91
C LYS A 21 -11.74 -11.71 9.43
N ASP A 22 -10.90 -11.86 10.45
CA ASP A 22 -10.24 -10.74 11.11
C ASP A 22 -8.87 -11.16 11.65
N VAL A 23 -8.03 -10.17 11.94
CA VAL A 23 -6.72 -10.39 12.55
C VAL A 23 -6.86 -10.38 14.08
N LYS A 24 -6.64 -11.53 14.72
CA LYS A 24 -6.71 -11.73 16.17
C LYS A 24 -5.32 -11.73 16.81
N GLY A 25 -5.28 -11.51 18.13
CA GLY A 25 -4.03 -11.55 18.90
C GLY A 25 -2.99 -10.54 18.41
N LYS A 26 -3.44 -9.35 17.99
CA LYS A 26 -2.57 -8.30 17.45
C LYS A 26 -1.52 -7.88 18.48
N GLY A 27 -0.29 -7.74 18.02
CA GLY A 27 0.82 -7.22 18.80
C GLY A 27 1.91 -6.65 17.91
N GLN A 28 2.97 -6.15 18.54
CA GLN A 28 4.15 -5.67 17.83
C GLN A 28 5.39 -5.82 18.70
N PHE A 29 6.56 -5.88 18.06
CA PHE A 29 7.87 -5.76 18.70
C PHE A 29 8.74 -4.78 17.91
N THR A 30 9.74 -4.18 18.57
CA THR A 30 10.70 -3.29 17.91
C THR A 30 11.48 -4.05 16.85
N THR A 31 11.61 -3.49 15.65
CA THR A 31 12.38 -4.11 14.58
C THR A 31 13.82 -4.31 15.02
N PRO A 32 14.32 -5.57 15.06
CA PRO A 32 15.68 -5.83 15.54
C PRO A 32 16.74 -5.28 14.59
N GLU A 33 17.98 -5.23 15.05
CA GLU A 33 19.11 -4.71 14.24
C GLU A 33 19.81 -5.80 13.43
N SER A 34 19.41 -7.08 13.60
CA SER A 34 20.00 -8.22 12.89
C SER A 34 18.97 -9.30 12.53
N TRP A 35 19.31 -10.10 11.52
CA TRP A 35 18.47 -11.21 11.07
C TRP A 35 18.30 -12.32 12.13
N GLU A 36 19.33 -12.61 12.91
CA GLU A 36 19.25 -13.63 13.96
C GLU A 36 18.30 -13.22 15.09
N GLU A 37 18.34 -11.95 15.51
CA GLU A 37 17.41 -11.43 16.51
C GLU A 37 15.98 -11.35 15.97
N MET A 38 15.82 -10.98 14.69
CA MET A 38 14.54 -11.03 13.99
C MET A 38 13.94 -12.43 14.02
N LYS A 39 14.69 -13.46 13.63
CA LYS A 39 14.25 -14.87 13.71
C LYS A 39 13.88 -15.28 15.13
N ALA A 40 14.64 -14.86 16.14
CA ALA A 40 14.33 -15.18 17.53
C ALA A 40 12.99 -14.58 17.98
N GLN A 41 12.71 -13.32 17.63
CA GLN A 41 11.43 -12.66 17.94
C GLN A 41 10.26 -13.30 17.18
N LEU A 42 10.44 -13.55 15.88
CA LEU A 42 9.43 -14.22 15.04
C LEU A 42 9.06 -15.61 15.59
N LEU A 43 10.06 -16.41 15.97
CA LEU A 43 9.83 -17.74 16.53
C LEU A 43 9.15 -17.67 17.91
N GLN A 44 9.49 -16.68 18.72
CA GLN A 44 8.83 -16.47 20.00
C GLN A 44 7.34 -16.14 19.81
N VAL A 45 7.02 -15.21 18.91
CA VAL A 45 5.64 -14.87 18.55
C VAL A 45 4.89 -16.10 18.03
N TYR A 46 5.49 -16.90 17.14
CA TYR A 46 4.87 -18.11 16.64
C TYR A 46 4.52 -19.10 17.77
N LYS A 47 5.43 -19.32 18.72
CA LYS A 47 5.19 -20.19 19.87
C LYS A 47 4.05 -19.69 20.74
N ASP A 48 4.02 -18.39 21.03
CA ASP A 48 3.00 -17.79 21.88
C ASP A 48 1.62 -17.82 21.20
N MET A 49 1.56 -17.52 19.90
CA MET A 49 0.31 -17.56 19.13
C MET A 49 -0.21 -18.98 18.95
N SER A 50 0.68 -19.97 18.82
CA SER A 50 0.31 -21.40 18.72
C SER A 50 -0.38 -21.95 19.98
N LEU A 51 -0.30 -21.24 21.12
CA LEU A 51 -1.05 -21.61 22.33
C LEU A 51 -2.55 -21.31 22.21
N SER A 52 -2.93 -20.38 21.34
CA SER A 52 -4.31 -19.90 21.18
C SER A 52 -4.92 -20.21 19.82
N PHE A 53 -4.08 -20.44 18.81
CA PHE A 53 -4.51 -20.64 17.41
C PHE A 53 -3.83 -21.87 16.82
N GLU A 54 -4.56 -22.62 16.00
CA GLU A 54 -3.98 -23.66 15.15
C GLU A 54 -3.47 -23.02 13.85
N ILE A 55 -2.16 -22.87 13.74
CA ILE A 55 -1.50 -22.13 12.64
C ILE A 55 -1.08 -23.10 11.54
N GLU A 56 -1.53 -22.86 10.31
CA GLU A 56 -1.19 -23.70 9.15
C GLU A 56 -0.13 -23.09 8.23
N GLY A 57 0.13 -21.79 8.36
CA GLY A 57 1.04 -21.08 7.47
C GLY A 57 1.38 -19.68 7.97
N ILE A 58 2.38 -19.09 7.31
CA ILE A 58 2.91 -17.76 7.63
C ILE A 58 2.77 -16.83 6.42
N GLY A 59 2.16 -15.67 6.62
CA GLY A 59 2.13 -14.58 5.64
C GLY A 59 2.97 -13.40 6.09
N ILE A 60 3.76 -12.80 5.21
CA ILE A 60 4.64 -11.69 5.58
C ILE A 60 4.50 -10.53 4.58
N SER A 61 4.11 -9.36 5.09
CA SER A 61 4.31 -8.07 4.43
C SER A 61 5.74 -7.59 4.71
N SER A 62 6.52 -7.36 3.66
CA SER A 62 7.94 -7.03 3.74
C SER A 62 8.26 -5.74 2.98
N PRO A 63 9.19 -4.91 3.48
CA PRO A 63 9.68 -3.77 2.73
C PRO A 63 10.73 -4.25 1.71
N GLY A 64 10.86 -3.54 0.60
CA GLY A 64 11.74 -3.91 -0.51
C GLY A 64 11.03 -4.73 -1.60
N VAL A 65 11.78 -5.14 -2.61
CA VAL A 65 11.27 -5.84 -3.80
C VAL A 65 11.33 -7.35 -3.55
N VAL A 66 10.16 -7.99 -3.42
CA VAL A 66 10.08 -9.43 -3.15
C VAL A 66 10.11 -10.23 -4.45
N ASN A 67 11.20 -10.96 -4.67
CA ASN A 67 11.38 -11.83 -5.83
C ASN A 67 11.01 -13.28 -5.48
N ASN A 68 9.78 -13.66 -5.84
CA ASN A 68 9.23 -14.99 -5.52
C ASN A 68 9.96 -16.11 -6.28
N GLU A 69 10.37 -15.90 -7.53
CA GLU A 69 11.09 -16.93 -8.30
C GLU A 69 12.47 -17.24 -7.72
N LYS A 70 13.21 -16.20 -7.33
CA LYS A 70 14.53 -16.34 -6.71
C LYS A 70 14.46 -16.61 -5.20
N GLN A 71 13.28 -16.44 -4.59
CA GLN A 71 13.05 -16.54 -3.15
C GLN A 71 13.92 -15.57 -2.33
N VAL A 72 14.12 -14.34 -2.82
CA VAL A 72 14.96 -13.31 -2.18
C VAL A 72 14.23 -11.97 -2.09
N ILE A 73 14.68 -11.12 -1.17
CA ILE A 73 14.31 -9.69 -1.15
C ILE A 73 15.47 -8.89 -1.75
N GLU A 74 15.14 -8.00 -2.69
CA GLU A 74 16.06 -7.13 -3.43
C GLU A 74 15.69 -5.64 -3.23
N GLY A 75 16.50 -4.74 -3.77
CA GLY A 75 16.24 -3.30 -3.77
C GLY A 75 16.73 -2.59 -2.50
N ILE A 76 16.06 -1.50 -2.14
CA ILE A 76 16.36 -0.68 -0.95
C ILE A 76 15.13 -0.75 -0.04
N SER A 77 15.35 -0.96 1.25
CA SER A 77 14.27 -1.02 2.23
C SER A 77 14.70 -0.44 3.58
N ALA A 78 13.73 -0.23 4.46
CA ALA A 78 14.00 0.20 5.84
C ALA A 78 14.71 -0.87 6.70
N ILE A 79 14.80 -2.12 6.22
CA ILE A 79 15.44 -3.24 6.93
C ILE A 79 16.49 -3.89 6.02
N PRO A 80 17.70 -3.30 5.87
CA PRO A 80 18.65 -3.75 4.85
C PRO A 80 19.15 -5.18 5.00
N TYR A 81 19.16 -5.73 6.23
CA TYR A 81 19.71 -7.06 6.51
C TYR A 81 18.83 -8.22 6.06
N ILE A 82 17.61 -7.98 5.55
CA ILE A 82 16.73 -9.05 5.01
C ILE A 82 17.00 -9.33 3.52
N HIS A 83 17.98 -8.65 2.92
CA HIS A 83 18.23 -8.65 1.46
C HIS A 83 19.32 -9.65 1.06
N GLY A 84 19.21 -10.19 -0.16
CA GLY A 84 20.31 -10.87 -0.85
C GLY A 84 20.58 -12.33 -0.44
N PHE A 85 19.65 -12.98 0.27
CA PHE A 85 19.70 -14.41 0.58
C PHE A 85 18.31 -15.05 0.48
N ASN A 86 18.26 -16.38 0.50
CA ASN A 86 17.00 -17.12 0.43
C ASN A 86 16.26 -17.06 1.77
N ILE A 87 15.52 -15.97 1.96
CA ILE A 87 14.80 -15.69 3.20
C ILE A 87 13.60 -16.59 3.40
N PHE A 88 12.94 -17.03 2.32
CA PHE A 88 11.79 -17.93 2.37
C PHE A 88 12.21 -19.24 3.00
N ARG A 89 13.27 -19.87 2.49
CA ARG A 89 13.80 -21.14 3.04
C ARG A 89 14.22 -21.02 4.50
N ASP A 90 14.86 -19.90 4.86
CA ASP A 90 15.26 -19.63 6.24
C ASP A 90 14.04 -19.60 7.18
N LEU A 91 12.96 -18.95 6.76
CA LEU A 91 11.73 -18.83 7.53
C LEU A 91 10.90 -20.12 7.54
N GLU A 92 10.80 -20.84 6.41
CA GLU A 92 10.19 -22.17 6.35
C GLU A 92 10.90 -23.15 7.29
N THR A 93 12.24 -23.09 7.33
CA THR A 93 13.04 -23.88 8.27
C THR A 93 12.78 -23.45 9.72
N LEU A 94 12.60 -22.15 9.97
CA LEU A 94 12.33 -21.61 11.30
C LEU A 94 10.97 -22.07 11.84
N PHE A 95 9.92 -22.00 11.02
CA PHE A 95 8.54 -22.26 11.44
C PHE A 95 8.08 -23.70 11.21
N GLN A 96 8.74 -24.44 10.30
CA GLN A 96 8.30 -25.75 9.82
C GLN A 96 6.89 -25.71 9.20
N LEU A 97 6.56 -24.58 8.56
CA LEU A 97 5.29 -24.29 7.90
C LEU A 97 5.55 -23.58 6.56
N PRO A 98 4.60 -23.62 5.61
CA PRO A 98 4.67 -22.81 4.40
C PRO A 98 4.74 -21.31 4.73
N VAL A 99 5.58 -20.59 3.99
CA VAL A 99 5.80 -19.14 4.17
C VAL A 99 5.58 -18.44 2.84
N THR A 100 4.77 -17.38 2.86
CA THR A 100 4.66 -16.45 1.73
C THR A 100 5.09 -15.06 2.16
N ILE A 101 5.72 -14.33 1.24
CA ILE A 101 6.21 -12.97 1.48
C ILE A 101 5.79 -12.13 0.29
N GLU A 102 5.33 -10.91 0.56
CA GLU A 102 4.99 -9.93 -0.46
C GLU A 102 5.37 -8.51 -0.01
N ASN A 103 5.57 -7.60 -0.96
CA ASN A 103 5.84 -6.19 -0.69
C ASN A 103 4.67 -5.53 0.09
N ASP A 104 4.98 -4.52 0.90
CA ASP A 104 4.02 -3.77 1.72
C ASP A 104 2.89 -3.09 0.92
N ALA A 105 3.22 -2.37 -0.15
CA ALA A 105 2.21 -1.74 -1.01
C ALA A 105 1.32 -2.77 -1.71
N ASN A 106 1.92 -3.88 -2.16
CA ASN A 106 1.20 -5.01 -2.72
C ASN A 106 0.27 -5.66 -1.70
N CYS A 107 0.74 -5.91 -0.47
CA CYS A 107 -0.09 -6.42 0.62
C CYS A 107 -1.27 -5.49 0.90
N ALA A 108 -1.03 -4.18 1.03
CA ALA A 108 -2.09 -3.22 1.24
C ALA A 108 -3.15 -3.27 0.12
N GLY A 109 -2.72 -3.40 -1.13
CA GLY A 109 -3.63 -3.62 -2.26
C GLY A 109 -4.38 -4.94 -2.20
N MET A 110 -3.70 -6.04 -1.81
CA MET A 110 -4.29 -7.37 -1.69
C MET A 110 -5.36 -7.43 -0.60
N ALA A 111 -5.22 -6.69 0.49
CA ALA A 111 -6.26 -6.60 1.51
C ALA A 111 -7.56 -6.04 0.94
N GLU A 112 -7.47 -4.95 0.16
CA GLU A 112 -8.64 -4.34 -0.46
C GLU A 112 -9.18 -5.17 -1.63
N PHE A 113 -8.29 -5.83 -2.38
CA PHE A 113 -8.66 -6.65 -3.53
C PHE A 113 -9.36 -7.95 -3.14
N TYR A 114 -8.89 -8.67 -2.12
CA TYR A 114 -9.47 -9.97 -1.75
C TYR A 114 -10.58 -9.86 -0.70
N GLU A 115 -10.44 -8.94 0.26
CA GLU A 115 -11.30 -8.91 1.43
C GLU A 115 -12.08 -7.58 1.58
N GLY A 116 -11.64 -6.52 0.91
CA GLY A 116 -12.11 -5.14 1.16
C GLY A 116 -12.88 -4.53 -0.01
N ALA A 117 -12.61 -3.24 -0.25
CA ALA A 117 -13.41 -2.39 -1.14
C ALA A 117 -13.49 -2.89 -2.60
N ALA A 118 -12.55 -3.75 -3.02
CA ALA A 118 -12.41 -4.18 -4.41
C ALA A 118 -12.69 -5.68 -4.65
N ARG A 119 -13.23 -6.41 -3.67
CA ARG A 119 -13.49 -7.86 -3.76
C ARG A 119 -14.39 -8.32 -4.92
N ASP A 120 -15.23 -7.42 -5.42
CA ASP A 120 -16.19 -7.70 -6.48
C ASP A 120 -15.66 -7.31 -7.88
N TYR A 121 -14.39 -6.92 -7.98
CA TYR A 121 -13.72 -6.47 -9.20
C TYR A 121 -12.55 -7.38 -9.59
N GLN A 122 -12.12 -7.31 -10.84
CA GLN A 122 -11.03 -8.13 -11.40
C GLN A 122 -9.85 -7.28 -11.87
N ASP A 123 -10.10 -6.10 -12.41
CA ASP A 123 -9.09 -5.15 -12.86
C ASP A 123 -9.10 -3.91 -11.96
N VAL A 124 -8.11 -3.81 -11.07
CA VAL A 124 -8.11 -2.85 -9.96
C VAL A 124 -6.77 -2.14 -9.86
N ALA A 125 -6.80 -0.82 -9.76
CA ALA A 125 -5.62 -0.04 -9.38
C ALA A 125 -5.74 0.38 -7.91
N PHE A 126 -4.90 -0.16 -7.05
CA PHE A 126 -4.77 0.30 -5.67
C PHE A 126 -3.71 1.40 -5.61
N VAL A 127 -4.05 2.57 -5.09
CA VAL A 127 -3.14 3.72 -4.95
C VAL A 127 -3.10 4.15 -3.50
N VAL A 128 -1.94 4.06 -2.87
CA VAL A 128 -1.73 4.52 -1.49
C VAL A 128 -1.06 5.90 -1.50
N VAL A 129 -1.72 6.88 -0.89
CA VAL A 129 -1.24 8.27 -0.83
C VAL A 129 -0.77 8.61 0.58
N GLY A 130 0.56 8.58 0.77
CA GLY A 130 1.24 8.89 2.02
C GLY A 130 2.22 10.06 1.87
N THR A 131 3.46 9.87 2.35
CA THR A 131 4.57 10.82 2.09
C THR A 131 4.94 10.84 0.60
N GLY A 132 4.91 9.66 -0.04
CA GLY A 132 4.89 9.46 -1.48
C GLY A 132 3.64 8.71 -1.91
N ILE A 133 3.64 8.26 -3.15
CA ILE A 133 2.59 7.44 -3.75
C ILE A 133 3.19 6.08 -4.06
N GLY A 134 2.52 5.04 -3.57
CA GLY A 134 2.75 3.66 -3.98
C GLY A 134 1.46 3.08 -4.52
N GLY A 135 1.50 1.80 -4.88
CA GLY A 135 0.30 1.12 -5.34
C GLY A 135 0.55 -0.31 -5.75
N ALA A 136 -0.52 -0.91 -6.25
CA ALA A 136 -0.53 -2.23 -6.84
C ALA A 136 -1.53 -2.24 -8.01
N MET A 137 -1.23 -3.03 -9.04
CA MET A 137 -2.16 -3.28 -10.13
C MET A 137 -2.64 -4.72 -10.03
N PHE A 138 -3.94 -4.93 -10.15
CA PHE A 138 -4.56 -6.25 -10.30
C PHE A 138 -5.17 -6.33 -11.68
N THR A 139 -4.95 -7.45 -12.37
CA THR A 139 -5.46 -7.68 -13.71
C THR A 139 -5.99 -9.09 -13.79
N LYS A 140 -7.24 -9.26 -14.23
CA LYS A 140 -7.92 -10.57 -14.30
C LYS A 140 -7.84 -11.38 -13.00
N GLY A 141 -8.07 -10.73 -11.87
CA GLY A 141 -8.09 -11.42 -10.59
C GLY A 141 -6.72 -11.63 -9.93
N GLN A 142 -5.63 -11.22 -10.59
CA GLN A 142 -4.27 -11.51 -10.13
C GLN A 142 -3.43 -10.24 -10.00
N ILE A 143 -2.49 -10.25 -9.06
CA ILE A 143 -1.54 -9.14 -8.92
C ILE A 143 -0.60 -9.07 -10.13
N ASN A 144 -0.50 -7.89 -10.74
CA ASN A 144 0.36 -7.59 -11.86
C ASN A 144 1.64 -6.88 -11.38
N LYS A 145 2.66 -7.67 -11.07
CA LYS A 145 3.98 -7.18 -10.61
C LYS A 145 4.84 -6.61 -11.74
N GLY A 146 4.49 -6.88 -12.99
CA GLY A 146 5.29 -6.54 -14.17
C GLY A 146 6.60 -7.33 -14.28
N ALA A 147 7.28 -7.19 -15.43
CA ALA A 147 8.47 -7.98 -15.78
C ALA A 147 9.69 -7.76 -14.86
N HIS A 148 9.72 -6.64 -14.13
CA HIS A 148 10.81 -6.26 -13.25
C HIS A 148 10.35 -6.03 -11.80
N LEU A 149 9.13 -6.46 -11.44
CA LEU A 149 8.57 -6.34 -10.08
C LEU A 149 8.28 -4.90 -9.61
N TYR A 150 8.21 -3.93 -10.53
CA TYR A 150 7.87 -2.52 -10.26
C TYR A 150 6.44 -2.14 -10.72
N GLY A 151 5.57 -3.13 -10.97
CA GLY A 151 4.16 -2.88 -11.25
C GLY A 151 3.49 -2.14 -10.09
N GLY A 152 2.70 -1.11 -10.37
CA GLY A 152 2.04 -0.31 -9.33
C GLY A 152 2.87 0.84 -8.73
N GLU A 153 4.10 1.06 -9.20
CA GLU A 153 4.96 2.19 -8.79
C GLU A 153 4.50 3.54 -9.37
N PHE A 154 3.23 3.88 -9.16
CA PHE A 154 2.58 5.08 -9.69
C PHE A 154 3.27 6.37 -9.23
N GLY A 155 3.92 6.35 -8.07
CA GLY A 155 4.67 7.49 -7.55
C GLY A 155 5.84 7.96 -8.40
N LEU A 156 6.35 7.11 -9.30
CA LEU A 156 7.43 7.43 -10.24
C LEU A 156 6.95 8.05 -11.56
N MET A 157 5.62 8.10 -11.79
CA MET A 157 5.06 8.73 -12.99
C MET A 157 5.39 10.23 -13.02
N PHE A 158 5.97 10.73 -14.11
CA PHE A 158 6.17 12.16 -14.30
C PHE A 158 4.85 12.84 -14.65
N LEU A 159 4.46 13.87 -13.90
CA LEU A 159 3.24 14.65 -14.16
C LEU A 159 3.52 16.04 -14.73
N GLU A 160 4.68 16.61 -14.40
CA GLU A 160 5.10 17.90 -14.93
C GLU A 160 6.62 18.02 -14.93
N GLY A 161 7.22 18.17 -16.12
CA GLY A 161 8.69 18.24 -16.25
C GLY A 161 9.38 17.03 -15.61
N ASP A 162 10.25 17.30 -14.63
CA ASP A 162 10.98 16.30 -13.84
C ASP A 162 10.31 15.97 -12.49
N GLN A 163 9.07 16.44 -12.29
CA GLN A 163 8.32 16.24 -11.05
C GLN A 163 7.42 15.01 -11.18
N THR A 164 7.61 14.08 -10.25
CA THR A 164 6.84 12.84 -10.22
C THR A 164 5.53 12.99 -9.47
N PHE A 165 4.65 12.00 -9.61
CA PHE A 165 3.37 11.96 -8.92
C PHE A 165 3.56 12.02 -7.40
N SER A 166 4.53 11.28 -6.84
CA SER A 166 4.88 11.36 -5.42
C SER A 166 5.27 12.76 -4.94
N LYS A 167 5.90 13.59 -5.79
CA LYS A 167 6.32 14.96 -5.40
C LYS A 167 5.16 15.95 -5.43
N LEU A 168 4.17 15.72 -6.29
CA LEU A 168 3.13 16.70 -6.57
C LEU A 168 1.79 16.36 -5.91
N GLY A 169 1.41 15.07 -5.94
CA GLY A 169 0.07 14.58 -5.62
C GLY A 169 -0.16 14.11 -4.18
N THR A 170 0.69 14.47 -3.22
CA THR A 170 0.51 14.08 -1.81
C THR A 170 0.29 15.27 -0.89
N ALA A 171 -0.56 15.08 0.14
CA ALA A 171 -0.82 16.09 1.15
C ALA A 171 0.42 16.40 2.01
N VAL A 172 1.37 15.45 2.13
CA VAL A 172 2.64 15.68 2.83
C VAL A 172 3.53 16.63 2.04
N GLN A 173 3.69 16.39 0.72
CA GLN A 173 4.49 17.29 -0.12
C GLN A 173 3.83 18.67 -0.25
N MET A 174 2.50 18.72 -0.31
CA MET A 174 1.74 19.98 -0.22
C MET A 174 2.13 20.77 1.03
N ALA A 175 2.18 20.12 2.20
CA ALA A 175 2.58 20.77 3.44
C ALA A 175 4.04 21.25 3.42
N TRP A 176 4.95 20.48 2.81
CA TRP A 176 6.35 20.88 2.66
C TRP A 176 6.50 22.11 1.75
N ARG A 177 5.82 22.14 0.60
CA ARG A 177 5.80 23.31 -0.29
C ARG A 177 5.19 24.53 0.41
N TYR A 178 4.11 24.35 1.15
CA TYR A 178 3.53 25.42 1.97
C TYR A 178 4.54 25.97 2.99
N CYS A 179 5.22 25.09 3.75
CA CYS A 179 6.24 25.49 4.72
C CYS A 179 7.41 26.25 4.07
N GLU A 180 7.90 25.76 2.92
CA GLU A 180 8.94 26.41 2.13
C GLU A 180 8.51 27.83 1.72
N ARG A 181 7.29 27.99 1.19
CA ARG A 181 6.74 29.29 0.80
C ARG A 181 6.52 30.25 1.97
N LYS A 182 6.32 29.72 3.19
CA LYS A 182 6.23 30.51 4.43
C LYS A 182 7.60 30.77 5.08
N GLY A 183 8.68 30.17 4.58
CA GLY A 183 10.02 30.30 5.15
C GLY A 183 10.17 29.67 6.53
N VAL A 184 9.45 28.58 6.81
CA VAL A 184 9.50 27.85 8.09
C VAL A 184 10.04 26.42 7.92
N ASP A 185 10.33 25.73 9.03
CA ASP A 185 10.77 24.32 8.96
C ASP A 185 9.71 23.45 8.29
N LYS A 186 10.13 22.48 7.46
CA LYS A 186 9.23 21.62 6.67
C LYS A 186 8.23 20.82 7.50
N ASN A 187 8.52 20.58 8.79
CA ASN A 187 7.65 19.83 9.69
C ASN A 187 6.77 20.75 10.56
N THR A 188 6.78 22.06 10.30
CA THR A 188 5.98 23.04 11.07
C THR A 188 4.48 22.83 10.84
N TYR A 189 4.08 22.55 9.60
CA TYR A 189 2.69 22.31 9.22
C TYR A 189 2.56 20.93 8.57
N THR A 190 1.46 20.26 8.86
CA THR A 190 1.02 19.02 8.23
C THR A 190 0.04 19.29 7.10
N GLY A 191 -0.26 18.28 6.28
CA GLY A 191 -1.27 18.42 5.22
C GLY A 191 -2.64 18.83 5.76
N LYS A 192 -3.00 18.33 6.96
CA LYS A 192 -4.23 18.71 7.66
C LYS A 192 -4.25 20.21 7.99
N ASP A 193 -3.16 20.73 8.55
CA ASP A 193 -3.07 22.16 8.89
C ASP A 193 -3.21 23.03 7.64
N VAL A 194 -2.61 22.64 6.52
CA VAL A 194 -2.72 23.38 5.26
C VAL A 194 -4.16 23.36 4.71
N PHE A 195 -4.88 22.24 4.81
CA PHE A 195 -6.31 22.23 4.45
C PHE A 195 -7.12 23.20 5.32
N GLU A 196 -6.92 23.18 6.65
CA GLU A 196 -7.63 24.08 7.58
C GLU A 196 -7.27 25.56 7.33
N LEU A 197 -6.01 25.86 7.01
CA LEU A 197 -5.56 27.20 6.66
C LEU A 197 -6.17 27.69 5.34
N ALA A 198 -6.33 26.81 4.35
CA ALA A 198 -7.01 27.15 3.11
C ALA A 198 -8.50 27.48 3.35
N GLU A 199 -9.18 26.68 4.18
CA GLU A 199 -10.58 26.89 4.58
C GLU A 199 -10.77 28.22 5.36
N THR A 200 -9.77 28.62 6.15
CA THR A 200 -9.79 29.88 6.92
C THR A 200 -9.27 31.11 6.15
N GLY A 201 -8.84 30.94 4.91
CA GLY A 201 -8.56 32.06 3.99
C GLY A 201 -7.09 32.32 3.67
N ASP A 202 -6.14 31.47 4.08
CA ASP A 202 -4.74 31.65 3.72
C ASP A 202 -4.52 31.38 2.21
N GLU A 203 -4.10 32.41 1.48
CA GLU A 203 -3.96 32.34 0.02
C GLU A 203 -2.88 31.34 -0.43
N ILE A 204 -1.77 31.23 0.31
CA ILE A 204 -0.72 30.25 -0.01
C ILE A 204 -1.27 28.84 0.20
N ALA A 205 -2.03 28.62 1.27
CA ALA A 205 -2.64 27.33 1.54
C ALA A 205 -3.65 26.94 0.46
N LYS A 206 -4.51 27.88 0.01
CA LYS A 206 -5.46 27.65 -1.08
C LYS A 206 -4.77 27.23 -2.37
N GLU A 207 -3.69 27.92 -2.74
CA GLU A 207 -2.93 27.59 -3.95
C GLU A 207 -2.27 26.20 -3.85
N GLU A 208 -1.72 25.84 -2.69
CA GLU A 208 -1.13 24.52 -2.49
C GLU A 208 -2.18 23.40 -2.48
N VAL A 209 -3.36 23.63 -1.91
CA VAL A 209 -4.50 22.70 -1.96
C VAL A 209 -5.01 22.51 -3.39
N GLU A 210 -5.13 23.59 -4.15
CA GLU A 210 -5.52 23.52 -5.57
C GLU A 210 -4.51 22.74 -6.41
N SER A 211 -3.21 22.99 -6.16
CA SER A 211 -2.11 22.25 -6.78
C SER A 211 -2.19 20.76 -6.43
N PHE A 212 -2.35 20.42 -5.14
CA PHE A 212 -2.51 19.05 -4.67
C PHE A 212 -3.63 18.31 -5.40
N TYR A 213 -4.85 18.86 -5.42
CA TYR A 213 -5.98 18.20 -6.08
C TYR A 213 -5.80 18.11 -7.59
N THR A 214 -5.20 19.11 -8.22
CA THR A 214 -4.90 19.09 -9.65
C THR A 214 -3.97 17.93 -10.02
N TYR A 215 -2.87 17.75 -9.30
CA TYR A 215 -1.93 16.67 -9.61
C TYR A 215 -2.42 15.30 -9.14
N LEU A 216 -3.20 15.24 -8.04
CA LEU A 216 -3.89 14.01 -7.66
C LEU A 216 -4.83 13.54 -8.76
N ALA A 217 -5.74 14.41 -9.24
CA ALA A 217 -6.65 14.07 -10.33
C ALA A 217 -5.90 13.71 -11.62
N LYS A 218 -4.84 14.45 -12.01
CA LYS A 218 -4.03 14.12 -13.19
C LYS A 218 -3.37 12.75 -13.08
N GLY A 219 -2.78 12.41 -11.94
CA GLY A 219 -2.15 11.11 -11.73
C GLY A 219 -3.16 9.96 -11.81
N LEU A 220 -4.32 10.10 -11.16
CA LEU A 220 -5.40 9.10 -11.23
C LEU A 220 -5.99 8.97 -12.63
N PHE A 221 -6.17 10.09 -13.34
CA PHE A 221 -6.57 10.10 -14.75
C PHE A 221 -5.56 9.36 -15.62
N SER A 222 -4.26 9.61 -15.44
CA SER A 222 -3.22 8.88 -16.16
C SER A 222 -3.25 7.38 -15.86
N ILE A 223 -3.51 6.96 -14.62
CA ILE A 223 -3.67 5.55 -14.27
C ILE A 223 -4.89 4.96 -15.00
N GLN A 224 -6.04 5.63 -14.94
CA GLN A 224 -7.26 5.17 -15.62
C GLN A 224 -7.00 4.90 -17.10
N PHE A 225 -6.41 5.84 -17.83
CA PHE A 225 -6.24 5.68 -19.28
C PHE A 225 -4.98 4.91 -19.69
N SER A 226 -4.12 4.52 -18.74
CA SER A 226 -2.99 3.64 -19.01
C SER A 226 -3.32 2.18 -18.81
N PHE A 227 -4.18 1.87 -17.83
CA PHE A 227 -4.47 0.50 -17.40
C PHE A 227 -5.93 0.08 -17.57
N ASP A 228 -6.83 1.06 -17.71
CA ASP A 228 -8.28 0.87 -17.79
C ASP A 228 -8.86 -0.05 -16.69
N PRO A 229 -8.57 0.20 -15.40
CA PRO A 229 -9.16 -0.58 -14.32
C PRO A 229 -10.67 -0.32 -14.22
N GLU A 230 -11.40 -1.31 -13.69
CA GLU A 230 -12.81 -1.16 -13.33
C GLU A 230 -12.98 -0.16 -12.17
N VAL A 231 -11.99 -0.12 -11.26
CA VAL A 231 -12.00 0.77 -10.10
C VAL A 231 -10.60 1.15 -9.65
N ILE A 232 -10.46 2.38 -9.17
CA ILE A 232 -9.27 2.86 -8.46
C ILE A 232 -9.58 2.92 -6.96
N VAL A 233 -8.85 2.16 -6.15
CA VAL A 233 -8.99 2.19 -4.68
C VAL A 233 -7.94 3.10 -4.09
N LEU A 234 -8.36 4.15 -3.38
CA LEU A 234 -7.48 5.09 -2.70
C LEU A 234 -7.30 4.73 -1.23
N GLY A 235 -6.04 4.51 -0.86
CA GLY A 235 -5.60 4.34 0.52
C GLY A 235 -4.70 5.46 1.02
N GLY A 236 -4.21 5.31 2.25
CA GLY A 236 -3.24 6.22 2.88
C GLY A 236 -3.89 7.35 3.68
N GLY A 237 -3.08 8.13 4.40
CA GLY A 237 -3.57 9.06 5.43
C GLY A 237 -4.50 10.16 4.89
N VAL A 238 -4.40 10.49 3.61
CA VAL A 238 -5.26 11.50 2.98
C VAL A 238 -6.72 11.05 2.85
N SER A 239 -6.98 9.73 2.79
CA SER A 239 -8.33 9.14 2.73
C SER A 239 -9.24 9.55 3.90
N ALA A 240 -8.67 10.08 4.99
CA ALA A 240 -9.43 10.56 6.13
C ALA A 240 -10.00 11.99 5.96
N LYS A 241 -9.70 12.69 4.86
CA LYS A 241 -10.25 14.03 4.59
C LYS A 241 -11.69 13.92 4.08
N ASP A 242 -12.62 14.53 4.82
CA ASP A 242 -14.01 14.65 4.39
C ASP A 242 -14.12 15.41 3.06
N GLY A 243 -14.95 14.89 2.16
CA GLY A 243 -15.18 15.45 0.82
C GLY A 243 -14.07 15.18 -0.20
N LEU A 244 -13.02 14.44 0.17
CA LEU A 244 -11.91 14.16 -0.74
C LEU A 244 -12.37 13.46 -2.02
N ILE A 245 -13.19 12.41 -1.89
CA ILE A 245 -13.67 11.64 -3.05
C ILE A 245 -14.54 12.50 -3.96
N ASP A 246 -15.48 13.27 -3.40
CA ASP A 246 -16.35 14.13 -4.19
C ASP A 246 -15.55 15.16 -4.99
N GLU A 247 -14.52 15.76 -4.40
CA GLU A 247 -13.65 16.72 -5.07
C GLU A 247 -12.79 16.04 -6.16
N ILE A 248 -12.24 14.86 -5.89
CA ILE A 248 -11.48 14.09 -6.89
C ILE A 248 -12.38 13.68 -8.06
N GLN A 249 -13.56 13.12 -7.79
CA GLN A 249 -14.52 12.70 -8.81
C GLN A 249 -14.96 13.89 -9.67
N SER A 250 -15.28 15.04 -9.06
CA SER A 250 -15.59 16.29 -9.77
C SER A 250 -14.47 16.71 -10.71
N ARG A 251 -13.21 16.59 -10.30
CA ARG A 251 -12.04 16.92 -11.13
C ARG A 251 -11.76 15.89 -12.22
N MET A 252 -11.91 14.61 -11.91
CA MET A 252 -11.82 13.53 -12.90
C MET A 252 -12.86 13.72 -13.99
N LYS A 253 -14.10 14.04 -13.63
CA LYS A 253 -15.15 14.37 -14.58
C LYS A 253 -14.81 15.57 -15.45
N LYS A 254 -14.26 16.65 -14.89
CA LYS A 254 -13.79 17.79 -15.68
C LYS A 254 -12.70 17.39 -16.68
N LEU A 255 -11.81 16.48 -16.32
CA LEU A 255 -10.76 15.98 -17.21
C LEU A 255 -11.37 15.12 -18.33
N THR A 256 -12.31 14.23 -18.05
CA THR A 256 -12.97 13.43 -19.09
C THR A 256 -13.81 14.30 -20.04
N ASP A 257 -14.51 15.30 -19.50
CA ASP A 257 -15.29 16.27 -20.29
C ASP A 257 -14.40 17.07 -21.26
N GLN A 258 -13.12 17.34 -20.92
CA GLN A 258 -12.18 18.03 -21.81
C GLN A 258 -11.81 17.22 -23.06
N PHE A 259 -12.00 15.89 -23.02
CA PHE A 259 -11.72 14.98 -24.12
C PHE A 259 -13.01 14.41 -24.75
N ASP A 260 -14.17 15.01 -24.46
CA ASP A 260 -15.50 14.55 -24.93
C ASP A 260 -15.80 13.07 -24.57
N LEU A 261 -15.26 12.59 -23.45
CA LEU A 261 -15.49 11.23 -22.95
C LEU A 261 -16.69 11.22 -22.01
N HIS A 262 -17.83 10.75 -22.51
CA HIS A 262 -19.11 10.73 -21.79
C HIS A 262 -19.70 9.33 -21.56
N ASP A 263 -19.12 8.30 -22.18
CA ASP A 263 -19.64 6.93 -22.15
C ASP A 263 -19.24 6.16 -20.88
N PHE A 264 -18.39 6.75 -20.04
CA PHE A 264 -17.80 6.12 -18.86
C PHE A 264 -17.37 7.19 -17.83
N GLU A 265 -17.49 6.85 -16.55
CA GLU A 265 -17.01 7.65 -15.42
C GLU A 265 -16.08 6.81 -14.53
N PRO A 266 -14.81 7.23 -14.32
CA PRO A 266 -13.85 6.52 -13.47
C PRO A 266 -14.38 6.31 -12.06
N GLN A 267 -14.43 5.06 -11.62
CA GLN A 267 -14.89 4.70 -10.28
C GLN A 267 -13.73 4.81 -9.29
N ILE A 268 -13.98 5.49 -8.16
CA ILE A 268 -12.99 5.69 -7.11
C ILE A 268 -13.60 5.28 -5.77
N LEU A 269 -12.94 4.36 -5.07
CA LEU A 269 -13.33 3.90 -3.73
C LEU A 269 -12.25 4.26 -2.70
N LEU A 270 -12.62 4.23 -1.42
CA LEU A 270 -11.67 4.35 -0.30
C LEU A 270 -11.38 2.97 0.29
N CYS A 271 -10.15 2.77 0.77
CA CYS A 271 -9.76 1.55 1.46
C CYS A 271 -10.56 1.32 2.76
N GLU A 272 -10.89 0.07 3.06
CA GLU A 272 -11.60 -0.34 4.27
C GLU A 272 -10.65 -0.64 5.45
N TYR A 273 -9.55 -1.37 5.21
CA TYR A 273 -8.72 -1.95 6.27
C TYR A 273 -7.71 -0.98 6.90
N ARG A 274 -7.41 0.14 6.22
CA ARG A 274 -6.58 1.25 6.73
C ARG A 274 -5.27 0.77 7.39
N ASN A 275 -5.21 0.77 8.73
CA ASN A 275 -4.00 0.46 9.50
C ASN A 275 -3.65 -1.03 9.54
N ASP A 276 -4.59 -1.91 9.24
CA ASP A 276 -4.41 -3.37 9.25
C ASP A 276 -4.18 -3.95 7.84
N ALA A 277 -4.20 -3.10 6.80
CA ALA A 277 -4.13 -3.52 5.41
C ALA A 277 -2.92 -4.42 5.12
N ASN A 278 -1.74 -4.13 5.67
CA ASN A 278 -0.56 -4.97 5.45
C ASN A 278 -0.69 -6.38 6.05
N LEU A 279 -1.27 -6.50 7.25
CA LEU A 279 -1.46 -7.81 7.91
C LEU A 279 -2.52 -8.64 7.20
N VAL A 280 -3.64 -8.01 6.83
CA VAL A 280 -4.71 -8.66 6.04
C VAL A 280 -4.17 -9.06 4.67
N GLY A 281 -3.42 -8.17 4.04
CA GLY A 281 -2.76 -8.40 2.75
C GLY A 281 -1.81 -9.57 2.74
N ALA A 282 -1.01 -9.72 3.80
CA ALA A 282 -0.12 -10.86 3.96
C ALA A 282 -0.90 -12.19 4.06
N ALA A 283 -2.07 -12.19 4.70
CA ALA A 283 -2.96 -13.34 4.74
C ALA A 283 -3.58 -13.61 3.35
N ALA A 284 -4.06 -12.56 2.68
CA ALA A 284 -4.65 -12.65 1.35
C ALA A 284 -3.65 -13.19 0.32
N ASN A 285 -2.38 -12.76 0.37
CA ASN A 285 -1.31 -13.31 -0.45
C ASN A 285 -1.12 -14.81 -0.25
N TYR A 286 -1.10 -15.26 1.02
CA TYR A 286 -1.00 -16.68 1.34
C TYR A 286 -2.17 -17.49 0.74
N ILE A 287 -3.40 -16.98 0.89
CA ILE A 287 -4.62 -17.62 0.37
C ILE A 287 -4.59 -17.67 -1.17
N ALA A 288 -4.22 -16.57 -1.82
CA ALA A 288 -4.19 -16.46 -3.28
C ALA A 288 -3.19 -17.46 -3.91
N ILE A 289 -2.00 -17.60 -3.32
CA ILE A 289 -1.01 -18.58 -3.79
C ILE A 289 -1.54 -20.01 -3.64
N GLY A 290 -2.16 -20.32 -2.50
CA GLY A 290 -2.77 -21.65 -2.28
C GLY A 290 -3.94 -21.96 -3.23
N GLN A 291 -4.65 -20.96 -3.74
CA GLN A 291 -5.69 -21.14 -4.76
C GLN A 291 -5.10 -21.36 -6.16
N GLY A 292 -4.05 -20.61 -6.53
CA GLY A 292 -3.37 -20.77 -7.81
C GLY A 292 -2.72 -22.15 -8.00
N GLU A 293 -2.17 -22.75 -6.95
CA GLU A 293 -1.64 -24.12 -6.99
C GLU A 293 -2.73 -25.19 -7.18
N ASN A 294 -3.98 -24.91 -6.80
CA ASN A 294 -5.10 -25.84 -6.95
C ASN A 294 -5.78 -25.77 -8.34
N GLU A 295 -5.59 -24.68 -9.10
CA GLU A 295 -6.11 -24.54 -10.47
C GLU A 295 -5.17 -25.16 -11.54
N GLU A 296 -3.91 -25.45 -11.20
CA GLU A 296 -2.94 -26.09 -12.09
C GLU A 296 -2.91 -27.64 -12.00
N LEU A 297 -3.80 -28.26 -11.23
CA LEU A 297 -3.96 -29.73 -11.07
C LEU A 297 -5.22 -30.29 -11.76
#